data_AF-A0AB36W028-F1
#
_entry.id   AF-A0AB36W028-F1
#
_cell.length_a   1.000
_cell.length_b   1.000
_cell.length_c   1.000
_cell.angle_alpha   90.00
_cell.angle_beta   90.00
_cell.angle_gamma   90.00
#
_symmetry.space_group_name_H-M   'P 1'
#
loop_
_entity.id
_entity.type
_entity.pdbx_description
1 polymer ?
#
loop_
_entity_poly.entity_id
_entity_poly.type
_entity_poly.pdbx_seq_one_letter_code
_entity_poly.pdbx_strand_id
1 'polypeptide(L)'
;MAETNNVRVIVRLRPPLPREDGLEDCLVEMPAGKNTTILKNNESHKKYIFDQCVWSYDAYDEHYVDNTGFYQSSGPQLVEHFFQGYNVCLLAYGQTGSGKTYTMMGHEKSPGLIPLMVRDILRHKDDLVQSRINCKLYVSYVEIYNEKVKDLLSNSKQCRVREHPVTGSYVEGLEEIPVTSFEQFTSLLAKGNGNRTVASTQMNISSSRSHAVITLTLEQTKYVSEDALDVGEPNEKILSSIRLVDLAGSERLHKTGSFGQADRMKEGTQINKSLTVLGRCINILASANSSKPPPVVPYRDSTLTYLLRENLAGNSKTAMIFCISPFDYEETQQTLNYANQVKNIKTKARANTSAIKAPPIEWDKFKDMDKSVVETLKDRVRDLTLQLEARSDSVKTTSLVKYLEREAEKQAFEIKYLKSKLQLQEKEVKELTAQNTYLHKELLENYEKNRTQSRNVILQQATFLAETCRKESQSIEEMLEFFDPAKVLDKSTPVPPAPT
;
A
#
# COMPACT_ATOMS: atom_id res chain seq x y z
N MET A 1 -22.69 -8.78 6.39
CA MET A 1 -23.07 -8.82 7.82
C MET A 1 -21.97 -8.15 8.63
N ALA A 2 -22.25 -7.57 9.80
CA ALA A 2 -21.21 -6.93 10.62
C ALA A 2 -20.46 -8.01 11.42
N GLU A 3 -19.14 -8.10 11.23
CA GLU A 3 -18.29 -9.02 11.99
C GLU A 3 -17.98 -8.41 13.36
N THR A 4 -18.17 -9.20 14.42
CA THR A 4 -17.74 -8.79 15.76
C THR A 4 -16.28 -9.16 15.91
N ASN A 5 -15.40 -8.16 15.95
CA ASN A 5 -13.96 -8.36 16.04
C ASN A 5 -13.45 -7.80 17.37
N ASN A 6 -12.49 -8.47 18.00
CA ASN A 6 -11.77 -7.87 19.12
C ASN A 6 -10.74 -6.88 18.58
N VAL A 7 -10.43 -5.84 19.36
CA VAL A 7 -9.29 -4.97 19.07
C VAL A 7 -8.01 -5.80 19.16
N ARG A 8 -7.22 -5.84 18.07
CA ARG A 8 -5.96 -6.57 18.02
C ARG A 8 -4.90 -5.82 18.84
N VAL A 9 -4.25 -6.51 19.76
CA VAL A 9 -3.25 -5.95 20.66
C VAL A 9 -1.87 -6.48 20.30
N ILE A 10 -0.98 -5.56 19.93
CA ILE A 10 0.41 -5.83 19.57
C ILE A 10 1.31 -5.15 20.60
N VAL A 11 2.28 -5.86 21.16
CA VAL A 11 3.29 -5.26 22.04
C VAL A 11 4.63 -5.25 21.33
N ARG A 12 5.35 -4.12 21.35
CA ARG A 12 6.67 -3.99 20.73
C ARG A 12 7.68 -3.43 21.72
N LEU A 13 8.75 -4.19 21.94
CA LEU A 13 9.91 -3.78 22.74
C LEU A 13 10.96 -3.14 21.83
N ARG A 14 11.43 -1.94 22.17
CA ARG A 14 12.46 -1.22 21.40
C ARG A 14 13.90 -1.61 21.82
N PRO A 15 14.92 -1.29 21.00
CA PRO A 15 16.32 -1.36 21.43
C PRO A 15 16.62 -0.37 22.55
N PRO A 16 17.73 -0.55 23.30
CA PRO A 16 18.30 0.46 24.19
C PRO A 16 18.51 1.80 23.48
N LEU A 17 18.25 2.91 24.17
CA LEU A 17 18.62 4.23 23.67
C LEU A 17 20.07 4.56 24.07
N PRO A 18 20.78 5.44 23.36
CA PRO A 18 22.16 5.81 23.72
C PRO A 18 22.34 6.35 25.14
N ARG A 19 21.29 6.95 25.71
CA ARG A 19 21.28 7.45 27.11
C ARG A 19 21.08 6.33 28.15
N GLU A 20 20.75 5.14 27.68
CA GLU A 20 20.49 3.93 28.47
C GLU A 20 21.63 2.93 28.33
N ASP A 21 22.67 3.26 27.56
CA ASP A 21 23.91 2.50 27.48
C ASP A 21 24.54 2.41 28.88
N GLY A 22 24.77 1.18 29.35
CA GLY A 22 25.33 0.89 30.67
C GLY A 22 24.31 0.79 31.82
N LEU A 23 22.99 0.86 31.55
CA LEU A 23 21.96 0.44 32.51
C LEU A 23 21.91 -1.10 32.66
N GLU A 24 21.30 -1.58 33.75
CA GLU A 24 21.13 -3.00 34.11
C GLU A 24 20.50 -3.88 33.00
N ASP A 25 20.42 -5.19 33.25
CA ASP A 25 19.79 -6.18 32.37
C ASP A 25 18.38 -5.79 31.91
N CYS A 26 18.03 -6.19 30.67
CA CYS A 26 16.70 -6.00 30.11
C CYS A 26 15.62 -6.60 31.01
N LEU A 27 14.65 -5.77 31.44
CA LEU A 27 13.57 -6.18 32.33
C LEU A 27 12.48 -7.00 31.61
N VAL A 28 12.55 -7.11 30.29
CA VAL A 28 11.50 -7.69 29.45
C VAL A 28 12.03 -8.90 28.69
N GLU A 29 11.29 -10.00 28.73
CA GLU A 29 11.53 -11.16 27.87
C GLU A 29 10.31 -11.43 26.98
N MET A 30 10.56 -11.74 25.71
CA MET A 30 9.56 -12.22 24.78
C MET A 30 10.04 -13.52 24.14
N PRO A 31 9.63 -14.69 24.67
CA PRO A 31 10.07 -15.96 24.12
C PRO A 31 9.67 -16.13 22.65
N ALA A 32 10.62 -16.57 21.84
CA ALA A 32 10.44 -16.91 20.43
C ALA A 32 9.18 -17.74 20.15
N GLY A 33 8.43 -17.37 19.11
CA GLY A 33 7.23 -18.09 18.66
C GLY A 33 6.07 -18.09 19.66
N LYS A 34 6.17 -17.35 20.78
CA LYS A 34 5.10 -17.20 21.78
C LYS A 34 4.65 -15.74 21.79
N ASN A 35 3.34 -15.52 21.75
CA ASN A 35 2.75 -14.19 21.96
C ASN A 35 2.71 -13.83 23.46
N THR A 36 3.84 -13.99 24.14
CA THR A 36 4.00 -13.78 25.58
C THR A 36 5.03 -12.70 25.85
N THR A 37 4.68 -11.77 26.74
CA THR A 37 5.62 -10.79 27.30
C THR A 37 5.76 -11.05 28.79
N ILE A 38 7.00 -11.19 29.27
CA ILE A 38 7.32 -11.38 30.68
C ILE A 38 8.05 -10.12 31.15
N LEU A 39 7.50 -9.46 32.16
CA LEU A 39 8.14 -8.32 32.83
C LEU A 39 8.73 -8.79 34.15
N LYS A 40 10.04 -8.63 34.31
CA LYS A 40 10.80 -9.01 35.49
C LYS A 40 10.87 -7.87 36.51
N ASN A 41 10.77 -8.23 37.77
CA ASN A 41 11.12 -7.42 38.93
C ASN A 41 11.99 -8.27 39.87
N ASN A 42 12.78 -7.64 40.73
CA ASN A 42 13.70 -8.31 41.67
C ASN A 42 13.02 -9.35 42.58
N GLU A 43 11.70 -9.30 42.74
CA GLU A 43 10.92 -10.19 43.62
C GLU A 43 9.85 -11.02 42.90
N SER A 44 9.49 -10.71 41.64
CA SER A 44 8.41 -11.41 40.92
C SER A 44 8.43 -11.17 39.41
N HIS A 45 7.85 -12.11 38.65
CA HIS A 45 7.65 -11.96 37.21
C HIS A 45 6.16 -11.83 36.88
N LYS A 46 5.80 -10.90 35.99
CA LYS A 46 4.44 -10.74 35.45
C LYS A 46 4.39 -11.22 34.02
N LYS A 47 3.47 -12.15 33.73
CA LYS A 47 3.29 -12.74 32.41
C LYS A 47 2.03 -12.20 31.75
N TYR A 48 2.15 -11.77 30.51
CA TYR A 48 1.07 -11.25 29.69
C TYR A 48 0.98 -12.01 28.36
N ILE A 49 -0.23 -12.17 27.82
CA ILE A 49 -0.47 -12.87 26.54
C ILE A 49 -1.29 -11.97 25.61
N PHE A 50 -0.70 -11.62 24.47
CA PHE A 50 -1.28 -10.70 23.49
C PHE A 50 -1.52 -11.40 22.15
N ASP A 51 -2.02 -10.66 21.15
CA ASP A 51 -2.20 -11.20 19.80
C ASP A 51 -0.88 -11.29 19.04
N GLN A 52 0.08 -10.41 19.38
CA GLN A 52 1.43 -10.43 18.84
C GLN A 52 2.41 -9.72 19.79
N CYS A 53 3.60 -10.32 19.97
CA CYS A 53 4.72 -9.72 20.69
C CYS A 53 5.91 -9.57 19.73
N VAL A 54 6.48 -8.36 19.66
CA VAL A 54 7.52 -7.99 18.69
C VAL A 54 8.79 -7.64 19.46
N TRP A 55 9.80 -8.48 19.30
CA TRP A 55 11.13 -8.29 19.86
C TRP A 55 11.97 -7.44 18.91
N SER A 56 12.19 -6.17 19.24
CA SER A 56 13.12 -5.30 18.52
C SER A 56 14.28 -4.86 19.44
N TYR A 57 14.62 -5.62 20.48
CA TYR A 57 15.61 -5.20 21.49
C TYR A 57 17.05 -5.36 21.02
N ASP A 58 17.43 -6.57 20.61
CA ASP A 58 18.79 -6.91 20.19
C ASP A 58 18.80 -7.36 18.74
N ALA A 59 19.56 -6.65 17.89
CA ALA A 59 19.68 -6.95 16.45
C ALA A 59 20.48 -8.23 16.16
N TYR A 60 21.21 -8.76 17.14
CA TYR A 60 21.93 -10.03 17.03
C TYR A 60 21.08 -11.24 17.41
N ASP A 61 19.88 -11.03 17.97
CA ASP A 61 18.93 -12.10 18.26
C ASP A 61 18.29 -12.62 16.96
N GLU A 62 18.19 -13.94 16.82
CA GLU A 62 17.55 -14.59 15.67
C GLU A 62 16.07 -14.19 15.50
N HIS A 63 15.40 -13.81 16.59
CA HIS A 63 13.99 -13.42 16.61
C HIS A 63 13.80 -11.89 16.56
N TYR A 64 14.86 -11.14 16.26
CA TYR A 64 14.80 -9.70 16.07
C TYR A 64 13.88 -9.32 14.90
N VAL A 65 13.05 -8.31 15.13
CA VAL A 65 12.12 -7.79 14.13
C VAL A 65 12.34 -6.29 13.98
N ASP A 66 12.85 -5.87 12.81
CA ASP A 66 12.96 -4.47 12.42
C ASP A 66 11.60 -3.89 11.97
N ASN A 67 11.57 -2.64 11.52
CA ASN A 67 10.32 -2.05 11.00
C ASN A 67 9.79 -2.79 9.76
N THR A 68 10.67 -3.28 8.89
CA THR A 68 10.28 -3.97 7.65
C THR A 68 9.64 -5.32 7.96
N GLY A 69 10.28 -6.14 8.79
CA GLY A 69 9.75 -7.42 9.26
C GLY A 69 8.46 -7.23 10.05
N PHE A 70 8.38 -6.18 10.88
CA PHE A 70 7.14 -5.87 11.60
C PHE A 70 6.01 -5.53 10.62
N TYR A 71 6.27 -4.70 9.62
CA TYR A 71 5.31 -4.42 8.55
C TYR A 71 4.87 -5.69 7.83
N GLN A 72 5.80 -6.55 7.40
CA GLN A 72 5.47 -7.80 6.70
C GLN A 72 4.54 -8.71 7.51
N SER A 73 4.67 -8.73 8.84
CA SER A 73 3.84 -9.55 9.73
C SER A 73 2.40 -9.03 9.94
N SER A 74 2.17 -7.72 9.81
CA SER A 74 0.92 -7.07 10.26
C SER A 74 0.28 -6.17 9.20
N GLY A 75 1.09 -5.47 8.41
CA GLY A 75 0.68 -4.51 7.40
C GLY A 75 -0.18 -5.09 6.28
N PRO A 76 0.24 -6.17 5.58
CA PRO A 76 -0.50 -6.71 4.44
C PRO A 76 -1.97 -7.02 4.75
N GLN A 77 -2.26 -7.58 5.92
CA GLN A 77 -3.64 -7.87 6.34
C GLN A 77 -4.48 -6.60 6.53
N LEU A 78 -3.87 -5.53 7.05
CA LEU A 78 -4.56 -4.24 7.23
C LEU A 78 -4.82 -3.57 5.87
N VAL A 79 -3.88 -3.67 4.94
CA VAL A 79 -4.04 -3.19 3.55
C VAL A 79 -5.15 -3.96 2.86
N GLU A 80 -5.19 -5.29 3.00
CA GLU A 80 -6.25 -6.13 2.44
C GLU A 80 -7.63 -5.71 2.95
N HIS A 81 -7.79 -5.55 4.28
CA HIS A 81 -9.05 -5.07 4.85
C HIS A 81 -9.47 -3.70 4.30
N PHE A 82 -8.51 -2.82 4.05
CA PHE A 82 -8.76 -1.51 3.46
C PHE A 82 -9.29 -1.61 2.03
N PHE A 83 -8.73 -2.47 1.19
CA PHE A 83 -9.23 -2.72 -0.18
C PHE A 83 -10.54 -3.50 -0.23
N GLN A 84 -10.88 -4.24 0.82
CA GLN A 84 -12.18 -4.89 0.99
C GLN A 84 -13.28 -3.92 1.45
N GLY A 85 -12.95 -2.64 1.69
CA GLY A 85 -13.92 -1.62 2.08
C GLY A 85 -14.10 -1.44 3.59
N TYR A 86 -13.29 -2.07 4.44
CA TYR A 86 -13.36 -1.87 5.89
C TYR A 86 -12.63 -0.60 6.30
N ASN A 87 -13.17 0.09 7.31
CA ASN A 87 -12.40 1.12 8.01
C ASN A 87 -11.36 0.46 8.91
N VAL A 88 -10.12 0.91 8.84
CA VAL A 88 -9.00 0.39 9.63
C VAL A 88 -8.47 1.47 10.55
N CYS A 89 -8.05 1.08 11.75
CA CYS A 89 -7.36 2.00 12.66
C CYS A 89 -6.17 1.33 13.31
N LEU A 90 -5.05 2.03 13.30
CA LEU A 90 -3.83 1.62 13.96
C LEU A 90 -3.38 2.72 14.91
N LEU A 91 -3.24 2.39 16.20
CA LEU A 91 -2.80 3.35 17.22
C LEU A 91 -1.49 2.89 17.85
N ALA A 92 -0.49 3.76 17.91
CA ALA A 92 0.71 3.56 18.71
C ALA A 92 0.57 4.25 20.08
N TYR A 93 0.75 3.50 21.16
CA TYR A 93 0.61 3.93 22.55
C TYR A 93 1.84 3.53 23.39
N GLY A 94 2.17 4.33 24.40
CA GLY A 94 3.27 4.06 25.34
C GLY A 94 3.93 5.35 25.83
N GLN A 95 4.90 5.24 26.75
CA GLN A 95 5.62 6.41 27.27
C GLN A 95 6.45 7.13 26.19
N THR A 96 6.85 8.36 26.46
CA THR A 96 7.79 9.10 25.62
C THR A 96 9.11 8.35 25.51
N GLY A 97 9.61 8.25 24.27
CA GLY A 97 10.82 7.48 23.96
C GLY A 97 10.63 5.97 23.88
N SER A 98 9.41 5.42 24.02
CA SER A 98 9.20 3.97 23.87
C SER A 98 9.18 3.45 22.44
N GLY A 99 9.20 4.34 21.44
CA GLY A 99 9.27 3.95 20.01
C GLY A 99 7.97 4.07 19.22
N LYS A 100 6.96 4.82 19.71
CA LYS A 100 5.69 5.09 18.98
C LYS A 100 5.94 5.69 17.59
N THR A 101 6.55 6.87 17.54
CA THR A 101 6.86 7.57 16.28
C THR A 101 7.85 6.77 15.41
N TYR A 102 8.82 6.07 16.01
CA TYR A 102 9.73 5.18 15.27
C TYR A 102 8.98 4.03 14.58
N THR A 103 7.96 3.47 15.24
CA THR A 103 7.15 2.39 14.68
C THR A 103 6.22 2.89 13.57
N MET A 104 5.58 4.04 13.78
CA MET A 104 4.62 4.60 12.82
C MET A 104 5.33 5.25 11.62
N MET A 105 6.27 6.15 11.88
CA MET A 105 6.96 6.96 10.86
C MET A 105 8.30 6.35 10.44
N GLY A 106 9.08 5.88 11.42
CA GLY A 106 10.45 5.44 11.22
C GLY A 106 11.39 6.58 10.81
N HIS A 107 12.48 6.23 10.15
CA HIS A 107 13.47 7.16 9.59
C HIS A 107 13.91 6.69 8.21
N GLU A 108 14.73 7.46 7.50
CA GLU A 108 15.07 7.21 6.09
C GLU A 108 15.61 5.79 5.81
N LYS A 109 16.48 5.28 6.69
CA LYS A 109 17.07 3.93 6.55
C LYS A 109 16.16 2.80 7.04
N SER A 110 15.23 3.10 7.95
CA SER A 110 14.28 2.13 8.50
C SER A 110 12.89 2.76 8.54
N PRO A 111 12.20 2.82 7.38
CA PRO A 111 10.87 3.41 7.28
C PRO A 111 9.89 2.68 8.18
N GLY A 112 8.98 3.41 8.82
CA GLY A 112 7.97 2.85 9.69
C GLY A 112 6.77 2.27 8.92
N LEU A 113 5.72 1.91 9.66
CA LEU A 113 4.51 1.32 9.08
C LEU A 113 3.82 2.23 8.07
N ILE A 114 3.75 3.55 8.31
CA ILE A 114 3.03 4.49 7.45
C ILE A 114 3.62 4.52 6.03
N PRO A 115 4.91 4.85 5.82
CA PRO A 115 5.50 4.88 4.48
C PRO A 115 5.51 3.50 3.80
N LEU A 116 5.74 2.40 4.55
CA LEU A 116 5.69 1.05 3.99
C LEU A 116 4.27 0.69 3.51
N MET A 117 3.26 0.99 4.31
CA MET A 117 1.86 0.74 3.98
C MET A 117 1.39 1.53 2.76
N VAL A 118 1.76 2.81 2.65
CA VAL A 118 1.37 3.63 1.50
C VAL A 118 2.02 3.13 0.21
N ARG A 119 3.28 2.68 0.27
CA ARG A 119 3.95 2.06 -0.88
C ARG A 119 3.16 0.85 -1.39
N ASP A 120 2.75 -0.03 -0.49
CA ASP A 120 1.96 -1.21 -0.85
C ASP A 120 0.56 -0.86 -1.34
N ILE A 121 -0.11 0.13 -0.73
CA ILE A 121 -1.42 0.61 -1.19
C ILE A 121 -1.32 1.14 -2.61
N LEU A 122 -0.31 1.96 -2.93
CA LEU A 122 -0.12 2.51 -4.27
C LEU A 122 0.12 1.40 -5.30
N ARG A 123 0.94 0.40 -4.96
CA ARG A 123 1.16 -0.78 -5.80
C ARG A 123 -0.14 -1.55 -6.07
N HIS A 124 -0.88 -1.91 -5.02
CA HIS A 124 -2.15 -2.64 -5.15
C HIS A 124 -3.17 -1.85 -5.98
N LYS A 125 -3.23 -0.52 -5.80
CA LYS A 125 -4.10 0.35 -6.60
C LYS A 125 -3.79 0.25 -8.09
N ASP A 126 -2.52 0.15 -8.49
CA ASP A 126 -2.15 0.05 -9.89
C ASP A 126 -2.42 -1.35 -10.46
N ASP A 127 -2.25 -2.40 -9.66
CA ASP A 127 -2.60 -3.77 -10.05
C ASP A 127 -4.12 -3.93 -10.31
N LEU A 128 -4.96 -3.27 -9.50
CA LEU A 128 -6.43 -3.33 -9.63
C LEU A 128 -6.98 -2.65 -10.89
N VAL A 129 -6.18 -1.84 -11.59
CA VAL A 129 -6.59 -1.24 -12.88
C VAL A 129 -6.93 -2.34 -13.88
N GLN A 130 -6.16 -3.44 -13.91
CA GLN A 130 -6.40 -4.59 -14.80
C GLN A 130 -7.73 -5.28 -14.50
N SER A 131 -8.21 -5.19 -13.25
CA SER A 131 -9.50 -5.73 -12.82
C SER A 131 -10.66 -4.74 -13.03
N ARG A 132 -10.46 -3.67 -13.81
CA ARG A 132 -11.43 -2.59 -14.07
C ARG A 132 -11.91 -1.88 -12.80
N ILE A 133 -11.04 -1.75 -11.80
CA ILE A 133 -11.32 -1.03 -10.57
C ILE A 133 -10.52 0.27 -10.55
N ASN A 134 -11.22 1.42 -10.56
CA ASN A 134 -10.60 2.72 -10.40
C ASN A 134 -10.42 3.04 -8.93
N CYS A 135 -9.19 3.25 -8.49
CA CYS A 135 -8.86 3.59 -7.11
C CYS A 135 -8.39 5.05 -7.02
N LYS A 136 -8.98 5.85 -6.14
CA LYS A 136 -8.52 7.19 -5.77
C LYS A 136 -8.12 7.20 -4.30
N LEU A 137 -6.88 7.61 -4.02
CA LEU A 137 -6.32 7.65 -2.67
C LEU A 137 -6.17 9.12 -2.26
N TYR A 138 -6.64 9.44 -1.07
CA TYR A 138 -6.52 10.77 -0.46
C TYR A 138 -5.80 10.65 0.87
N VAL A 139 -5.04 11.68 1.23
CA VAL A 139 -4.40 11.80 2.54
C VAL A 139 -4.84 13.07 3.23
N SER A 140 -5.06 12.97 4.52
CA SER A 140 -5.12 14.11 5.44
C SER A 140 -4.22 13.87 6.64
N TYR A 141 -3.68 14.94 7.21
CA TYR A 141 -2.75 14.85 8.34
C TYR A 141 -3.09 15.91 9.38
N VAL A 142 -3.44 15.44 10.58
CA VAL A 142 -3.94 16.26 11.68
C VAL A 142 -3.04 16.13 12.89
N GLU A 143 -2.85 17.24 13.58
CA GLU A 143 -2.33 17.30 14.93
C GLU A 143 -3.45 17.65 15.92
N ILE A 144 -3.55 16.89 17.00
CA ILE A 144 -4.39 17.23 18.16
C ILE A 144 -3.46 17.62 19.30
N TYR A 145 -3.44 18.91 19.62
CA TYR A 145 -2.66 19.47 20.71
C TYR A 145 -3.55 20.35 21.57
N ASN A 146 -3.54 20.12 22.88
CA ASN A 146 -4.38 20.83 23.84
C ASN A 146 -5.86 20.92 23.41
N GLU A 147 -6.44 19.77 23.04
CA GLU A 147 -7.84 19.63 22.58
C GLU A 147 -8.20 20.43 21.31
N LYS A 148 -7.23 21.12 20.69
CA LYS A 148 -7.38 21.82 19.41
C LYS A 148 -6.89 20.94 18.27
N VAL A 149 -7.62 21.00 17.15
CA VAL A 149 -7.29 20.31 15.92
C VAL A 149 -6.59 21.27 14.98
N LYS A 150 -5.43 20.86 14.47
CA LYS A 150 -4.66 21.61 13.47
C LYS A 150 -4.42 20.72 12.25
N ASP A 151 -4.73 21.26 11.07
CA ASP A 151 -4.32 20.66 9.81
C ASP A 151 -2.81 20.86 9.63
N LEU A 152 -2.07 19.78 9.36
CA LEU A 152 -0.62 19.83 9.15
C LEU A 152 -0.25 20.00 7.67
N LEU A 153 -1.19 19.84 6.73
CA LEU A 153 -0.96 20.00 5.29
C LEU A 153 -1.43 21.37 4.78
N SER A 154 -2.37 22.01 5.48
CA SER A 154 -2.94 23.32 5.17
C SER A 154 -2.64 24.37 6.24
N ASN A 155 -2.58 25.65 5.85
CA ASN A 155 -2.21 26.75 6.78
C ASN A 155 -3.42 27.55 7.33
N SER A 156 -4.64 27.33 6.82
CA SER A 156 -5.62 28.44 6.78
C SER A 156 -7.01 28.18 7.36
N LYS A 157 -7.30 27.01 7.97
CA LYS A 157 -8.66 26.68 8.43
C LYS A 157 -8.72 26.22 9.88
N GLN A 158 -9.71 26.76 10.61
CA GLN A 158 -10.05 26.26 11.94
C GLN A 158 -10.70 24.88 11.81
N CYS A 159 -10.01 23.85 12.28
CA CYS A 159 -10.51 22.48 12.23
C CYS A 159 -11.33 22.14 13.47
N ARG A 160 -12.47 21.44 13.29
CA ARG A 160 -13.33 20.99 14.40
C ARG A 160 -13.84 19.58 14.14
N VAL A 161 -13.86 18.75 15.19
CA VAL A 161 -14.44 17.40 15.09
C VAL A 161 -15.96 17.50 15.09
N ARG A 162 -16.61 16.90 14.09
CA ARG A 162 -18.06 16.77 13.94
C ARG A 162 -18.43 15.31 13.72
N GLU A 163 -19.72 15.02 13.76
CA GLU A 163 -20.27 13.68 13.56
C GLU A 163 -21.28 13.73 12.42
N HIS A 164 -21.11 12.84 11.44
CA HIS A 164 -22.07 12.63 10.38
C HIS A 164 -22.86 11.34 10.67
N PRO A 165 -24.19 11.31 10.47
CA PRO A 165 -25.02 10.15 10.84
C PRO A 165 -24.63 8.82 10.18
N VAL A 166 -24.00 8.88 9.00
CA VAL A 166 -23.66 7.69 8.20
C VAL A 166 -22.17 7.34 8.25
N THR A 167 -21.30 8.35 8.21
CA THR A 167 -19.84 8.17 8.08
C THR A 167 -19.11 8.32 9.43
N GLY A 168 -19.83 8.71 10.48
CA GLY A 168 -19.29 8.85 11.82
C GLY A 168 -18.52 10.15 12.04
N SER A 169 -17.59 10.13 12.99
CA SER A 169 -16.78 11.29 13.35
C SER A 169 -15.82 11.70 12.23
N TYR A 170 -15.80 12.98 11.88
CA TYR A 170 -14.91 13.58 10.86
C TYR A 170 -14.40 14.95 11.33
N VAL A 171 -13.39 15.48 10.65
CA VAL A 171 -12.85 16.82 10.92
C VAL A 171 -13.37 17.79 9.86
N GLU A 172 -14.18 18.75 10.27
CA GLU A 172 -14.61 19.85 9.40
C GLU A 172 -13.42 20.79 9.15
N GLY A 173 -13.27 21.23 7.89
CA GLY A 173 -12.23 22.17 7.47
C GLY A 173 -10.88 21.52 7.16
N LEU A 174 -10.78 20.19 7.30
CA LEU A 174 -9.60 19.41 6.94
C LEU A 174 -9.44 19.30 5.42
N GLU A 175 -8.23 19.51 4.93
CA GLU A 175 -7.90 19.33 3.52
C GLU A 175 -7.55 17.87 3.21
N GLU A 176 -8.24 17.28 2.24
CA GLU A 176 -7.94 15.94 1.72
C GLU A 176 -7.20 16.08 0.38
N ILE A 177 -5.93 15.70 0.36
CA ILE A 177 -5.06 15.86 -0.81
C ILE A 177 -4.98 14.53 -1.57
N PRO A 178 -5.25 14.49 -2.89
CA PRO A 178 -5.11 13.27 -3.67
C PRO A 178 -3.64 12.85 -3.78
N VAL A 179 -3.40 11.56 -3.59
CA VAL A 179 -2.07 10.93 -3.68
C VAL A 179 -2.00 10.08 -4.95
N THR A 180 -1.12 10.47 -5.88
CA THR A 180 -0.90 9.79 -7.14
C THR A 180 0.44 9.05 -7.20
N SER A 181 1.42 9.42 -6.38
CA SER A 181 2.73 8.78 -6.32
C SER A 181 3.29 8.71 -4.89
N PHE A 182 4.28 7.83 -4.69
CA PHE A 182 4.94 7.66 -3.40
C PHE A 182 5.82 8.87 -3.04
N GLU A 183 6.42 9.53 -4.02
CA GLU A 183 7.23 10.75 -3.85
C GLU A 183 6.36 11.91 -3.40
N GLN A 184 5.16 12.05 -3.98
CA GLN A 184 4.17 13.05 -3.55
C GLN A 184 3.78 12.82 -2.09
N PHE A 185 3.45 11.57 -1.72
CA PHE A 185 3.13 11.23 -0.34
C PHE A 185 4.27 11.56 0.63
N THR A 186 5.50 11.18 0.28
CA THR A 186 6.69 11.44 1.11
C THR A 186 6.92 12.93 1.32
N SER A 187 6.69 13.74 0.27
CA SER A 187 6.77 15.20 0.35
C SER A 187 5.70 15.80 1.27
N LEU A 188 4.45 15.31 1.19
CA LEU A 188 3.37 15.71 2.09
C LEU A 188 3.65 15.32 3.54
N LEU A 189 4.21 14.12 3.75
CA LEU A 189 4.61 13.61 5.05
C LEU A 189 5.71 14.49 5.67
N ALA A 190 6.75 14.82 4.89
CA ALA A 190 7.82 15.72 5.29
C ALA A 190 7.30 17.12 5.62
N LYS A 191 6.41 17.68 4.79
CA LYS A 191 5.73 18.96 5.05
C LYS A 191 4.96 18.94 6.36
N GLY A 192 4.14 17.92 6.59
CA GLY A 192 3.35 17.78 7.82
C GLY A 192 4.24 17.64 9.07
N ASN A 193 5.31 16.84 8.98
CA ASN A 193 6.28 16.70 10.05
C ASN A 193 7.06 17.99 10.33
N GLY A 194 7.39 18.76 9.29
CA GLY A 194 7.98 20.10 9.41
C GLY A 194 7.05 21.06 10.15
N ASN A 195 5.76 21.08 9.77
CA ASN A 195 4.74 21.91 10.42
C ASN A 195 4.49 21.52 11.89
N ARG A 196 4.57 20.22 12.21
CA ARG A 196 4.52 19.70 13.59
C ARG A 196 5.75 20.13 14.40
N THR A 197 6.93 20.13 13.78
CA THR A 197 8.20 20.51 14.42
C THR A 197 8.27 22.02 14.67
N VAL A 198 7.88 22.87 13.72
CA VAL A 198 7.87 24.34 13.90
C VAL A 198 6.90 24.76 15.00
N ALA A 199 5.74 24.10 15.10
CA ALA A 199 4.81 24.30 16.22
C ALA A 199 5.46 23.90 17.56
N SER A 200 6.30 22.86 17.56
CA SER A 200 7.04 22.39 18.73
C SER A 200 8.18 23.33 19.14
N THR A 201 8.88 23.98 18.20
CA THR A 201 9.97 24.93 18.52
C THR A 201 9.43 26.29 19.01
N GLN A 202 8.27 26.73 18.52
CA GLN A 202 7.60 27.93 19.03
C GLN A 202 6.98 27.75 20.44
N MET A 203 6.77 26.51 20.92
CA MET A 203 6.09 26.21 22.19
C MET A 203 6.81 25.25 23.15
N ASN A 204 8.15 25.10 23.05
CA ASN A 204 8.94 24.07 23.77
C ASN A 204 8.57 22.62 23.37
N ILE A 205 9.56 21.73 23.40
CA ILE A 205 9.57 20.35 22.84
C ILE A 205 8.22 19.60 23.04
N SER A 206 7.44 19.44 21.94
CA SER A 206 6.02 19.06 21.96
C SER A 206 5.65 17.77 21.21
N SER A 207 6.60 17.06 20.58
CA SER A 207 6.26 15.80 19.86
C SER A 207 5.76 14.68 20.79
N SER A 208 6.14 14.70 22.07
CA SER A 208 5.59 13.85 23.12
C SER A 208 4.21 14.29 23.64
N ARG A 209 3.76 15.48 23.28
CA ARG A 209 2.61 16.17 23.87
C ARG A 209 1.43 16.36 22.91
N SER A 210 1.62 16.10 21.62
CA SER A 210 0.57 16.13 20.62
C SER A 210 0.34 14.77 19.97
N HIS A 211 -0.92 14.50 19.65
CA HIS A 211 -1.31 13.30 18.89
C HIS A 211 -1.26 13.63 17.40
N ALA A 212 -0.63 12.77 16.61
CA ALA A 212 -0.63 12.84 15.16
C ALA A 212 -1.59 11.80 14.58
N VAL A 213 -2.48 12.23 13.69
CA VAL A 213 -3.45 11.37 13.01
C VAL A 213 -3.31 11.56 11.51
N ILE A 214 -2.81 10.53 10.82
CA ILE A 214 -2.82 10.47 9.35
C ILE A 214 -4.02 9.62 8.95
N THR A 215 -4.86 10.16 8.07
CA THR A 215 -5.98 9.40 7.51
C THR A 215 -5.75 9.20 6.02
N LEU A 216 -5.80 7.95 5.59
CA LEU A 216 -5.81 7.56 4.19
C LEU A 216 -7.24 7.17 3.82
N THR A 217 -7.83 7.86 2.83
CA THR A 217 -9.17 7.54 2.33
C THR A 217 -9.04 6.96 0.93
N LEU A 218 -9.60 5.77 0.73
CA LEU A 218 -9.63 5.10 -0.57
C LEU A 218 -11.06 5.05 -1.09
N GLU A 219 -11.25 5.59 -2.29
CA GLU A 219 -12.44 5.40 -3.08
C GLU A 219 -12.16 4.40 -4.19
N GLN A 220 -12.95 3.34 -4.29
CA GLN A 220 -12.88 2.36 -5.37
C GLN A 220 -14.19 2.41 -6.15
N THR A 221 -14.08 2.52 -7.48
CA THR A 221 -15.21 2.39 -8.39
C THR A 221 -14.95 1.20 -9.30
N LYS A 222 -15.79 0.17 -9.16
CA LYS A 222 -15.71 -1.03 -9.99
C LYS A 222 -16.58 -0.86 -11.23
N TYR A 223 -15.97 -1.06 -12.39
CA TYR A 223 -16.65 -1.04 -13.67
C TYR A 223 -16.89 -2.46 -14.17
N VAL A 224 -18.03 -2.68 -14.81
CA VAL A 224 -18.41 -3.97 -15.38
C VAL A 224 -18.70 -3.77 -16.86
N SER A 225 -18.04 -4.56 -17.70
CA SER A 225 -18.27 -4.65 -19.14
C SER A 225 -18.28 -6.11 -19.57
N GLU A 226 -19.15 -6.44 -20.52
CA GLU A 226 -19.14 -7.71 -21.25
C GLU A 226 -18.00 -7.75 -22.28
N ASP A 227 -17.56 -6.59 -22.79
CA ASP A 227 -16.52 -6.49 -23.82
C ASP A 227 -15.12 -6.24 -23.23
N ALA A 228 -14.14 -7.01 -23.68
CA ALA A 228 -12.74 -6.92 -23.22
C ALA A 228 -12.01 -5.61 -23.65
N LEU A 229 -12.61 -4.85 -24.56
CA LEU A 229 -12.07 -3.60 -25.09
C LEU A 229 -12.64 -2.36 -24.41
N ASP A 230 -13.74 -2.50 -23.66
CA ASP A 230 -14.39 -1.42 -22.93
C ASP A 230 -14.22 -1.61 -21.41
N VAL A 231 -14.15 -0.49 -20.70
CA VAL A 231 -14.18 -0.43 -19.25
C VAL A 231 -15.59 -0.74 -18.73
N GLY A 232 -16.62 -0.31 -19.46
CA GLY A 232 -18.03 -0.52 -19.12
C GLY A 232 -18.58 0.51 -18.14
N GLU A 233 -19.68 0.15 -17.48
CA GLU A 233 -20.43 1.05 -16.61
C GLU A 233 -20.04 0.89 -15.13
N PRO A 234 -20.06 1.98 -14.34
CA PRO A 234 -19.77 1.92 -12.92
C PRO A 234 -20.89 1.18 -12.18
N ASN A 235 -20.56 0.09 -11.52
CA ASN A 235 -21.52 -0.79 -10.84
C ASN A 235 -21.51 -0.61 -9.32
N GLU A 236 -20.33 -0.46 -8.73
CA GLU A 236 -20.14 -0.54 -7.28
C GLU A 236 -19.11 0.50 -6.83
N LYS A 237 -19.44 1.26 -5.78
CA LYS A 237 -18.52 2.17 -5.08
C LYS A 237 -18.20 1.61 -3.70
N ILE A 238 -16.90 1.46 -3.43
CA ILE A 238 -16.39 1.06 -2.12
C ILE A 238 -15.64 2.25 -1.53
N LEU A 239 -15.90 2.56 -0.26
CA LEU A 239 -15.24 3.63 0.48
C LEU A 239 -14.61 3.04 1.74
N SER A 240 -13.32 3.26 1.93
CA SER A 240 -12.62 2.84 3.14
C SER A 240 -11.69 3.93 3.63
N SER A 241 -11.39 3.88 4.92
CA SER A 241 -10.43 4.78 5.56
C SER A 241 -9.47 4.01 6.45
N ILE A 242 -8.18 4.33 6.41
CA ILE A 242 -7.19 3.92 7.42
C ILE A 242 -6.82 5.12 8.27
N ARG A 243 -6.97 5.04 9.58
CA ARG A 243 -6.45 6.03 10.53
C ARG A 243 -5.19 5.49 11.21
N LEU A 244 -4.08 6.17 10.98
CA LEU A 244 -2.75 5.87 11.50
C LEU A 244 -2.43 6.91 12.57
N VAL A 245 -2.47 6.49 13.84
CA VAL A 245 -2.43 7.38 15.00
C VAL A 245 -1.13 7.18 15.78
N ASP A 246 -0.34 8.24 15.91
CA ASP A 246 0.82 8.35 16.80
C ASP A 246 0.40 9.18 18.03
N LEU A 247 0.13 8.49 19.14
CA LEU A 247 -0.35 9.14 20.36
C LEU A 247 0.78 9.88 21.09
N ALA A 248 0.41 10.86 21.91
CA ALA A 248 1.28 11.47 22.90
C ALA A 248 1.82 10.44 23.91
N GLY A 249 2.88 10.82 24.63
CA GLY A 249 3.44 10.02 25.73
C GLY A 249 2.44 9.81 26.86
N SER A 250 2.36 8.59 27.38
CA SER A 250 1.47 8.21 28.48
C SER A 250 2.01 8.48 29.88
N GLU A 251 3.25 8.95 29.99
CA GLU A 251 3.94 9.11 31.27
C GLU A 251 3.30 10.15 32.19
N ARG A 252 3.42 9.93 33.50
CA ARG A 252 2.93 10.86 34.51
C ARG A 252 3.90 12.02 34.69
N LEU A 253 3.36 13.24 34.80
CA LEU A 253 4.12 14.49 34.96
C LEU A 253 5.09 14.50 36.15
N HIS A 254 4.88 13.63 37.15
CA HIS A 254 5.70 13.61 38.35
C HIS A 254 7.15 13.10 38.12
N LYS A 255 7.40 12.38 37.01
CA LYS A 255 8.74 11.86 36.67
C LYS A 255 9.59 12.81 35.82
N THR A 256 9.03 13.88 35.25
CA THR A 256 9.74 14.73 34.27
C THR A 256 10.52 15.91 34.86
N GLY A 257 10.75 15.93 36.19
CA GLY A 257 11.74 16.79 36.85
C GLY A 257 11.59 18.31 36.65
N SER A 258 10.49 18.78 36.05
CA SER A 258 10.32 20.19 35.68
C SER A 258 9.66 20.97 36.82
N PHE A 259 10.42 21.15 37.91
CA PHE A 259 10.08 22.10 38.97
C PHE A 259 10.20 23.53 38.43
N GLY A 260 9.12 24.06 37.86
CA GLY A 260 9.05 25.46 37.45
C GLY A 260 7.99 25.72 36.38
N GLN A 261 7.12 26.70 36.67
CA GLN A 261 6.01 27.23 35.88
C GLN A 261 4.67 26.46 35.99
N ALA A 262 3.74 27.10 36.70
CA ALA A 262 2.33 26.70 36.82
C ALA A 262 1.64 26.49 35.45
N ASP A 263 2.10 27.14 34.38
CA ASP A 263 1.57 26.96 33.02
C ASP A 263 1.94 25.59 32.43
N ARG A 264 3.13 25.06 32.72
CA ARG A 264 3.53 23.69 32.30
C ARG A 264 2.74 22.61 33.05
N MET A 265 2.33 22.87 34.29
CA MET A 265 1.45 21.96 35.03
C MET A 265 0.03 21.96 34.48
N LYS A 266 -0.53 23.12 34.13
CA LYS A 266 -1.85 23.23 33.47
C LYS A 266 -1.83 22.57 32.08
N GLU A 267 -0.78 22.80 31.30
CA GLU A 267 -0.56 22.19 29.98
C GLU A 267 -0.40 20.66 30.09
N GLY A 268 0.43 20.17 31.01
CA GLY A 268 0.61 18.75 31.26
C GLY A 268 -0.68 18.04 31.69
N THR A 269 -1.52 18.73 32.48
CA THR A 269 -2.85 18.24 32.87
C THR A 269 -3.79 18.14 31.67
N GLN A 270 -3.69 19.08 30.71
CA GLN A 270 -4.50 19.09 29.49
C GLN A 270 -4.02 18.08 28.43
N ILE A 271 -2.72 17.82 28.30
CA ILE A 271 -2.19 16.78 27.40
C ILE A 271 -2.65 15.39 27.85
N ASN A 272 -2.50 15.13 29.15
CA ASN A 272 -2.98 13.88 29.75
C ASN A 272 -4.50 13.77 29.78
N LYS A 273 -5.25 14.86 29.58
CA LYS A 273 -6.72 14.79 29.50
C LYS A 273 -7.15 13.81 28.41
N SER A 274 -6.62 13.96 27.21
CA SER A 274 -6.96 13.09 26.06
C SER A 274 -6.68 11.61 26.33
N LEU A 275 -5.51 11.27 26.88
CA LEU A 275 -5.13 9.90 27.24
C LEU A 275 -5.90 9.36 28.46
N THR A 276 -6.23 10.22 29.43
CA THR A 276 -7.05 9.88 30.60
C THR A 276 -8.48 9.56 30.17
N VAL A 277 -9.07 10.37 29.29
CA VAL A 277 -10.39 10.12 28.72
C VAL A 277 -10.38 8.86 27.86
N LEU A 278 -9.32 8.65 27.07
CA LEU A 278 -9.12 7.40 26.32
C LEU A 278 -9.10 6.19 27.26
N GLY A 279 -8.38 6.29 28.39
CA GLY A 279 -8.33 5.25 29.42
C GLY A 279 -9.69 4.98 30.06
N ARG A 280 -10.46 6.03 30.37
CA ARG A 280 -11.84 5.90 30.86
C ARG A 280 -12.73 5.21 29.82
N CYS A 281 -12.63 5.59 28.54
CA CYS A 281 -13.40 4.97 27.47
C CYS A 281 -13.08 3.48 27.34
N ILE A 282 -11.80 3.12 27.34
CA ILE A 282 -11.33 1.73 27.24
C ILE A 282 -11.81 0.90 28.43
N ASN A 283 -11.71 1.41 29.66
CA ASN A 283 -12.18 0.72 30.85
C ASN A 283 -13.69 0.43 30.81
N ILE A 284 -14.48 1.42 30.38
CA ILE A 284 -15.93 1.25 30.24
C ILE A 284 -16.25 0.26 29.12
N LEU A 285 -15.56 0.32 27.98
CA LEU A 285 -15.77 -0.59 26.85
C LEU A 285 -15.38 -2.04 27.16
N ALA A 286 -14.27 -2.24 27.87
CA ALA A 286 -13.82 -3.55 28.29
C ALA A 286 -14.81 -4.21 29.29
N SER A 287 -15.42 -3.41 30.16
CA SER A 287 -16.39 -3.89 31.17
C SER A 287 -17.84 -3.94 30.67
N ALA A 288 -18.19 -3.21 29.60
CA ALA A 288 -19.53 -3.13 29.04
C ALA A 288 -20.11 -4.47 28.55
N ASN A 289 -19.27 -5.49 28.36
CA ASN A 289 -19.73 -6.85 28.05
C ASN A 289 -20.54 -7.49 29.20
N SER A 290 -20.50 -6.93 30.41
CA SER A 290 -21.04 -7.56 31.64
C SER A 290 -22.22 -6.81 32.28
N SER A 291 -22.57 -5.61 31.80
CA SER A 291 -23.57 -4.74 32.44
C SER A 291 -24.73 -4.38 31.51
N LYS A 292 -25.97 -4.49 32.03
CA LYS A 292 -27.21 -4.01 31.39
C LYS A 292 -27.92 -3.03 32.35
N PRO A 293 -28.22 -1.79 31.93
CA PRO A 293 -27.96 -1.17 30.62
C PRO A 293 -26.47 -0.90 30.35
N PRO A 294 -26.05 -0.79 29.08
CA PRO A 294 -24.66 -0.50 28.75
C PRO A 294 -24.26 0.88 29.30
N PRO A 295 -23.11 1.00 29.97
CA PRO A 295 -22.65 2.27 30.52
C PRO A 295 -22.34 3.30 29.43
N VAL A 296 -22.66 4.57 29.69
CA VAL A 296 -22.39 5.68 28.77
C VAL A 296 -20.88 5.91 28.68
N VAL A 297 -20.34 5.81 27.46
CA VAL A 297 -18.91 6.02 27.20
C VAL A 297 -18.65 7.51 26.90
N PRO A 298 -17.73 8.19 27.61
CA PRO A 298 -17.53 9.63 27.53
C PRO A 298 -16.64 10.06 26.34
N TYR A 299 -16.97 9.66 25.12
CA TYR A 299 -16.15 9.99 23.93
C TYR A 299 -15.98 11.49 23.71
N ARG A 300 -16.97 12.29 24.10
CA ARG A 300 -16.98 13.75 23.89
C ARG A 300 -16.11 14.53 24.87
N ASP A 301 -15.61 13.90 25.94
CA ASP A 301 -14.78 14.57 26.94
C ASP A 301 -13.41 14.99 26.37
N SER A 302 -12.95 14.35 25.29
CA SER A 302 -11.76 14.74 24.52
C SER A 302 -11.98 14.67 23.01
N THR A 303 -11.36 15.62 22.30
CA THR A 303 -11.31 15.70 20.83
C THR A 303 -10.76 14.42 20.21
N LEU A 304 -9.74 13.80 20.83
CA LEU A 304 -9.13 12.55 20.36
C LEU A 304 -10.13 11.39 20.41
N THR A 305 -10.77 11.18 21.57
CA THR A 305 -11.74 10.10 21.75
C THR A 305 -13.00 10.32 20.95
N TYR A 306 -13.36 11.58 20.71
CA TYR A 306 -14.51 11.92 19.87
C TYR A 306 -14.23 11.59 18.40
N LEU A 307 -13.02 11.89 17.92
CA LEU A 307 -12.58 11.51 16.57
C LEU A 307 -12.52 9.98 16.42
N LEU A 308 -11.96 9.28 17.41
CA LEU A 308 -11.73 7.83 17.38
C LEU A 308 -12.92 6.97 17.84
N ARG A 309 -14.08 7.57 18.12
CA ARG A 309 -15.26 6.87 18.62
C ARG A 309 -15.62 5.64 17.78
N GLU A 310 -15.72 5.81 16.46
CA GLU A 310 -16.03 4.72 15.54
C GLU A 310 -14.93 3.66 15.48
N ASN A 311 -13.68 4.05 15.72
CA ASN A 311 -12.56 3.12 15.73
C ASN A 311 -12.50 2.26 17.00
N LEU A 312 -12.95 2.77 18.13
CA LEU A 312 -12.87 2.04 19.41
C LEU A 312 -14.05 1.10 19.65
N ALA A 313 -15.26 1.44 19.20
CA ALA A 313 -16.46 0.64 19.47
C ALA A 313 -17.43 0.52 18.29
N GLY A 314 -17.15 1.16 17.17
CA GLY A 314 -18.04 1.27 16.02
C GLY A 314 -17.57 0.44 14.83
N ASN A 315 -17.75 1.01 13.64
CA ASN A 315 -17.38 0.38 12.38
C ASN A 315 -15.89 0.55 12.05
N SER A 316 -15.04 -0.28 12.65
CA SER A 316 -13.61 -0.34 12.30
C SER A 316 -12.96 -1.66 12.70
N LYS A 317 -12.00 -2.13 11.89
CA LYS A 317 -11.00 -3.13 12.28
C LYS A 317 -9.82 -2.39 12.92
N THR A 318 -9.67 -2.53 14.23
CA THR A 318 -8.73 -1.72 15.02
C THR A 318 -7.62 -2.57 15.60
N ALA A 319 -6.39 -2.07 15.47
CA ALA A 319 -5.20 -2.61 16.09
C ALA A 319 -4.51 -1.53 16.94
N MET A 320 -4.03 -1.91 18.12
CA MET A 320 -3.26 -1.04 19.00
C MET A 320 -1.87 -1.64 19.23
N ILE A 321 -0.85 -0.83 18.98
CA ILE A 321 0.56 -1.14 19.19
C ILE A 321 0.99 -0.48 20.49
N PHE A 322 1.39 -1.28 21.46
CA PHE A 322 1.91 -0.86 22.75
C PHE A 322 3.43 -0.92 22.71
N CYS A 323 4.05 0.25 22.58
CA CYS A 323 5.49 0.42 22.56
C CYS A 323 6.02 0.52 24.00
N ILE A 324 6.92 -0.38 24.39
CA ILE A 324 7.45 -0.48 25.76
C ILE A 324 8.97 -0.28 25.82
N SER A 325 9.46 0.14 26.99
CA SER A 325 10.88 0.34 27.28
C SER A 325 11.48 -0.92 27.92
N PRO A 326 12.73 -1.29 27.61
CA PRO A 326 13.41 -2.39 28.30
C PRO A 326 13.79 -2.10 29.75
N PHE A 327 13.85 -0.83 30.16
CA PHE A 327 14.45 -0.43 31.46
C PHE A 327 13.49 0.29 32.43
N ASP A 328 12.28 0.69 32.00
CA ASP A 328 11.32 1.40 32.87
C ASP A 328 10.22 0.45 33.33
N TYR A 329 10.41 -0.16 34.50
CA TYR A 329 9.47 -1.17 35.04
C TYR A 329 8.06 -0.60 35.22
N GLU A 330 7.91 0.56 35.87
CA GLU A 330 6.60 1.10 36.24
C GLU A 330 5.76 1.54 35.03
N GLU A 331 6.38 2.23 34.07
CA GLU A 331 5.67 2.68 32.86
C GLU A 331 5.39 1.51 31.91
N THR A 332 6.31 0.55 31.81
CA THR A 332 6.10 -0.68 31.04
C THR A 332 4.98 -1.51 31.63
N GLN A 333 4.94 -1.69 32.96
CA GLN A 333 3.86 -2.41 33.62
C GLN A 333 2.50 -1.73 33.39
N GLN A 334 2.44 -0.39 33.50
CA GLN A 334 1.21 0.36 33.22
C GLN A 334 0.75 0.17 31.77
N THR A 335 1.67 0.25 30.81
CA THR A 335 1.40 0.04 29.39
C THR A 335 0.88 -1.37 29.10
N LEU A 336 1.49 -2.41 29.70
CA LEU A 336 1.08 -3.81 29.54
C LEU A 336 -0.29 -4.10 30.20
N ASN A 337 -0.54 -3.53 31.38
CA ASN A 337 -1.84 -3.63 32.03
C ASN A 337 -2.95 -2.99 31.17
N TYR A 338 -2.66 -1.84 30.57
CA TYR A 338 -3.58 -1.15 29.69
C TYR A 338 -3.83 -1.95 28.40
N ALA A 339 -2.79 -2.54 27.81
CA ALA A 339 -2.89 -3.46 26.68
C ALA A 339 -3.82 -4.65 26.97
N ASN A 340 -3.71 -5.21 28.18
CA ASN A 340 -4.55 -6.33 28.61
C ASN A 340 -6.03 -5.96 28.75
N GLN A 341 -6.34 -4.70 29.09
CA GLN A 341 -7.72 -4.20 29.12
C GLN A 341 -8.29 -4.02 27.71
N VAL A 342 -7.50 -3.46 26.79
CA VAL A 342 -7.92 -3.19 25.40
C VAL A 342 -8.33 -4.46 24.66
N LYS A 343 -7.67 -5.59 24.93
CA LYS A 343 -7.98 -6.90 24.33
C LYS A 343 -9.46 -7.32 24.45
N ASN A 344 -10.16 -6.82 25.47
CA ASN A 344 -11.56 -7.16 25.74
C ASN A 344 -12.57 -6.27 24.99
N ILE A 345 -12.10 -5.27 24.25
CA ILE A 345 -12.95 -4.37 23.47
C ILE A 345 -13.37 -5.03 22.17
N LYS A 346 -14.66 -4.94 21.87
CA LYS A 346 -15.27 -5.48 20.64
C LYS A 346 -15.69 -4.34 19.71
N THR A 347 -15.29 -4.42 18.45
CA THR A 347 -15.74 -3.55 17.36
C THR A 347 -16.70 -4.30 16.43
N LYS A 348 -17.51 -3.56 15.67
CA LYS A 348 -18.49 -4.10 14.72
C LYS A 348 -18.16 -3.64 13.31
N ALA A 349 -17.16 -4.28 12.71
CA ALA A 349 -16.66 -3.88 11.40
C ALA A 349 -17.59 -4.34 10.27
N ARG A 350 -17.82 -3.45 9.30
CA ARG A 350 -18.62 -3.66 8.09
C ARG A 350 -17.93 -2.99 6.91
N ALA A 351 -17.86 -3.68 5.77
CA ALA A 351 -17.40 -3.10 4.52
C ALA A 351 -18.37 -2.01 4.03
N ASN A 352 -17.86 -0.82 3.72
CA ASN A 352 -18.67 0.29 3.21
C ASN A 352 -18.74 0.22 1.68
N THR A 353 -19.70 -0.58 1.22
CA THR A 353 -19.99 -0.79 -0.19
C THR A 353 -21.36 -0.23 -0.52
N SER A 354 -21.47 0.48 -1.64
CA SER A 354 -22.74 0.95 -2.18
C SER A 354 -22.85 0.65 -3.68
N ALA A 355 -24.01 0.16 -4.10
CA ALA A 355 -24.31 -0.04 -5.51
C ALA A 355 -24.54 1.32 -6.19
N ILE A 356 -23.89 1.54 -7.32
CA ILE A 356 -24.11 2.71 -8.16
C ILE A 356 -25.31 2.40 -9.04
N LYS A 357 -26.50 2.79 -8.58
CA LYS A 357 -27.67 2.81 -9.46
C LYS A 357 -27.49 3.99 -10.41
N ALA A 358 -27.24 3.73 -11.70
CA ALA A 358 -27.39 4.76 -12.72
C ALA A 358 -28.82 5.30 -12.58
N PRO A 359 -29.03 6.60 -12.27
CA PRO A 359 -30.37 7.15 -12.40
C PRO A 359 -30.79 6.94 -13.86
N PRO A 360 -31.95 6.33 -14.14
CA PRO A 360 -32.41 6.20 -15.51
C PRO A 360 -32.61 7.60 -16.06
N ILE A 361 -31.65 8.07 -16.86
CA ILE A 361 -31.83 9.26 -17.66
C ILE A 361 -32.73 8.81 -18.81
N GLU A 362 -34.01 9.15 -18.73
CA GLU A 362 -34.95 8.97 -19.84
C GLU A 362 -34.55 9.91 -20.98
N TRP A 363 -33.65 9.42 -21.85
CA TRP A 363 -33.16 10.13 -23.03
C TRP A 363 -34.27 10.60 -23.97
N ASP A 364 -35.39 9.86 -24.01
CA ASP A 364 -36.55 10.20 -24.83
C ASP A 364 -37.23 11.50 -24.36
N LYS A 365 -37.25 11.78 -23.05
CA LYS A 365 -37.75 13.06 -22.53
C LYS A 365 -36.80 14.23 -22.78
N PHE A 366 -35.52 13.97 -23.01
CA PHE A 366 -34.53 15.01 -23.32
C PHE A 366 -34.47 15.35 -24.81
N LYS A 367 -34.59 14.36 -25.70
CA LYS A 367 -34.57 14.56 -27.17
C LYS A 367 -35.74 15.41 -27.69
N ASP A 368 -36.95 15.17 -27.18
CA ASP A 368 -38.14 15.95 -27.57
C ASP A 368 -38.11 17.38 -27.00
N MET A 369 -37.41 17.55 -25.87
CA MET A 369 -37.27 18.83 -25.21
C MET A 369 -36.18 19.68 -25.87
N ASP A 370 -35.05 19.14 -26.34
CA ASP A 370 -33.97 19.91 -26.98
C ASP A 370 -34.40 20.69 -28.24
N LYS A 371 -35.32 20.18 -29.08
CA LYS A 371 -35.80 20.95 -30.24
C LYS A 371 -36.64 22.16 -29.83
N SER A 372 -37.55 21.97 -28.86
CA SER A 372 -38.38 23.05 -28.31
C SER A 372 -37.55 24.02 -27.47
N VAL A 373 -36.60 23.49 -26.71
CA VAL A 373 -35.79 24.21 -25.73
C VAL A 373 -34.63 24.93 -26.39
N VAL A 374 -34.03 24.49 -27.50
CA VAL A 374 -33.02 25.28 -28.22
C VAL A 374 -33.65 26.53 -28.88
N GLU A 375 -34.86 26.42 -29.42
CA GLU A 375 -35.62 27.56 -29.97
C GLU A 375 -35.99 28.53 -28.83
N THR A 376 -36.58 27.99 -27.75
CA THR A 376 -37.02 28.79 -26.60
C THR A 376 -35.84 29.33 -25.76
N LEU A 377 -34.69 28.63 -25.70
CA LEU A 377 -33.45 29.08 -25.05
C LEU A 377 -32.73 30.11 -25.88
N LYS A 378 -32.83 30.15 -27.21
CA LYS A 378 -32.24 31.25 -27.98
C LYS A 378 -32.96 32.57 -27.66
N ASP A 379 -34.27 32.53 -27.53
CA ASP A 379 -35.08 33.69 -27.13
C ASP A 379 -34.90 34.02 -25.64
N ARG A 380 -34.87 33.01 -24.76
CA ARG A 380 -34.60 33.20 -23.32
C ARG A 380 -33.17 33.55 -23.00
N VAL A 381 -32.14 33.11 -23.73
CA VAL A 381 -30.74 33.53 -23.52
C VAL A 381 -30.60 35.00 -23.86
N ARG A 382 -31.33 35.50 -24.87
CA ARG A 382 -31.41 36.94 -25.15
C ARG A 382 -32.02 37.74 -23.99
N ASP A 383 -33.07 37.19 -23.38
CA ASP A 383 -33.80 37.83 -22.27
C ASP A 383 -33.11 37.64 -20.90
N LEU A 384 -32.43 36.50 -20.68
CA LEU A 384 -31.68 36.16 -19.46
C LEU A 384 -30.30 36.79 -19.42
N THR A 385 -29.65 37.09 -20.55
CA THR A 385 -28.39 37.89 -20.53
C THR A 385 -28.64 39.29 -19.97
N LEU A 386 -29.88 39.78 -20.05
CA LEU A 386 -30.35 41.02 -19.41
C LEU A 386 -30.80 40.85 -17.95
N GLN A 387 -31.02 39.61 -17.47
CA GLN A 387 -31.50 39.30 -16.11
C GLN A 387 -30.50 38.51 -15.23
N LEU A 388 -29.33 38.14 -15.78
CA LEU A 388 -28.30 37.27 -15.18
C LEU A 388 -27.51 37.90 -14.01
N GLU A 389 -27.97 39.00 -13.42
CA GLU A 389 -27.47 39.45 -12.11
C GLU A 389 -28.31 38.94 -10.93
N ALA A 390 -29.47 38.32 -11.15
CA ALA A 390 -30.30 37.87 -10.04
C ALA A 390 -31.05 36.57 -10.31
N ARG A 391 -30.62 35.51 -9.60
CA ARG A 391 -31.40 34.36 -9.11
C ARG A 391 -31.33 33.07 -9.94
N SER A 392 -30.78 32.03 -9.29
CA SER A 392 -30.34 30.74 -9.80
C SER A 392 -31.42 29.64 -9.78
N ASP A 393 -31.61 28.94 -10.91
CA ASP A 393 -32.14 27.58 -10.96
C ASP A 393 -31.01 26.58 -10.62
N SER A 394 -30.72 26.38 -9.34
CA SER A 394 -29.49 25.67 -8.88
C SER A 394 -29.54 24.14 -8.99
N VAL A 395 -30.73 23.52 -9.01
CA VAL A 395 -30.87 22.06 -8.82
C VAL A 395 -30.55 21.27 -10.09
N LYS A 396 -31.03 21.70 -11.26
CA LYS A 396 -30.80 21.02 -12.56
C LYS A 396 -29.36 21.14 -13.03
N THR A 397 -28.74 22.30 -12.81
CA THR A 397 -27.32 22.54 -13.08
C THR A 397 -26.45 21.61 -12.24
N THR A 398 -26.81 21.41 -10.96
CA THR A 398 -26.06 20.50 -10.07
C THR A 398 -26.12 19.03 -10.51
N SER A 399 -27.25 18.54 -11.03
CA SER A 399 -27.35 17.15 -11.53
C SER A 399 -26.55 16.93 -12.81
N LEU A 400 -26.55 17.89 -13.73
CA LEU A 400 -25.79 17.80 -14.97
C LEU A 400 -24.28 17.87 -14.70
N VAL A 401 -23.84 18.75 -13.80
CA VAL A 401 -22.43 18.84 -13.38
C VAL A 401 -21.96 17.51 -12.79
N LYS A 402 -22.72 16.89 -11.89
CA LYS A 402 -22.38 15.58 -11.33
C LYS A 402 -22.31 14.45 -12.37
N TYR A 403 -23.12 14.53 -13.42
CA TYR A 403 -23.06 13.58 -14.52
C TYR A 403 -21.78 13.77 -15.34
N LEU A 404 -21.48 15.02 -15.75
CA LEU A 404 -20.27 15.34 -16.50
C LEU A 404 -19.00 14.98 -15.73
N GLU A 405 -18.98 15.21 -14.41
CA GLU A 405 -17.89 14.78 -13.54
C GLU A 405 -17.70 13.26 -13.58
N ARG A 406 -18.79 12.47 -13.48
CA ARG A 406 -18.73 11.01 -13.58
C ARG A 406 -18.23 10.54 -14.95
N GLU A 407 -18.68 11.17 -16.02
CA GLU A 407 -18.28 10.80 -17.37
C GLU A 407 -16.80 11.14 -17.62
N ALA A 408 -16.34 12.31 -17.16
CA ALA A 408 -14.94 12.68 -17.19
C ALA A 408 -14.08 11.71 -16.37
N GLU A 409 -14.56 11.25 -15.21
CA GLU A 409 -13.88 10.25 -14.39
C GLU A 409 -13.81 8.88 -15.07
N LYS A 410 -14.87 8.46 -15.76
CA LYS A 410 -14.92 7.23 -16.54
C LYS A 410 -13.89 7.30 -17.68
N GLN A 411 -13.91 8.37 -18.48
CA GLN A 411 -12.95 8.57 -19.58
C GLN A 411 -11.50 8.62 -19.09
N ALA A 412 -11.23 9.32 -17.99
CA ALA A 412 -9.90 9.36 -17.40
C ALA A 412 -9.42 7.97 -16.94
N PHE A 413 -10.33 7.16 -16.40
CA PHE A 413 -10.01 5.78 -16.02
C PHE A 413 -9.83 4.88 -17.24
N GLU A 414 -10.63 5.03 -18.30
CA GLU A 414 -10.49 4.31 -19.55
C GLU A 414 -9.13 4.55 -20.20
N ILE A 415 -8.69 5.81 -20.25
CA ILE A 415 -7.34 6.15 -20.70
C ILE A 415 -6.28 5.46 -19.82
N LYS A 416 -6.45 5.46 -18.49
CA LYS A 416 -5.52 4.78 -17.58
C LYS A 416 -5.48 3.26 -17.84
N TYR A 417 -6.63 2.64 -18.02
CA TYR A 417 -6.80 1.21 -18.29
C TYR A 417 -6.16 0.80 -19.62
N LEU A 418 -6.48 1.50 -20.71
CA LEU A 418 -5.92 1.25 -22.02
C LEU A 418 -4.41 1.44 -22.03
N LYS A 419 -3.90 2.47 -21.34
CA LYS A 419 -2.45 2.68 -21.20
C LYS A 419 -1.76 1.54 -20.45
N SER A 420 -2.37 1.03 -19.37
CA SER A 420 -1.84 -0.12 -18.64
C SER A 420 -1.81 -1.39 -19.51
N LYS A 421 -2.87 -1.62 -20.29
CA LYS A 421 -2.96 -2.75 -21.23
C LYS A 421 -1.91 -2.65 -22.35
N LEU A 422 -1.72 -1.46 -22.91
CA LEU A 422 -0.69 -1.19 -23.93
C LEU A 422 0.72 -1.49 -23.39
N GLN A 423 1.03 -1.03 -22.17
CA GLN A 423 2.33 -1.31 -21.54
C GLN A 423 2.58 -2.81 -21.30
N LEU A 424 1.53 -3.58 -20.98
CA LEU A 424 1.64 -5.02 -20.82
C LEU A 424 1.95 -5.69 -22.17
N GLN A 425 1.23 -5.31 -23.23
CA GLN A 425 1.47 -5.81 -24.59
C GLN A 425 2.86 -5.42 -25.10
N GLU A 426 3.34 -4.20 -24.81
CA GLU A 426 4.71 -3.79 -25.16
C GLU A 426 5.78 -4.65 -24.48
N LYS A 427 5.56 -5.07 -23.22
CA LYS A 427 6.48 -5.98 -22.51
C LYS A 427 6.47 -7.36 -23.17
N GLU A 428 5.30 -7.89 -23.47
CA GLU A 428 5.15 -9.20 -24.14
C GLU A 428 5.81 -9.20 -25.53
N VAL A 429 5.61 -8.15 -26.32
CA VAL A 429 6.27 -7.98 -27.61
C VAL A 429 7.79 -7.94 -27.45
N LYS A 430 8.32 -7.23 -26.46
CA LYS A 430 9.77 -7.20 -26.19
C LYS A 430 10.32 -8.58 -25.84
N GLU A 431 9.62 -9.33 -25.00
CA GLU A 431 10.03 -10.68 -24.60
C GLU A 431 10.02 -11.65 -25.79
N LEU A 432 8.94 -11.66 -26.58
CA LEU A 432 8.85 -12.46 -27.81
C LEU A 432 9.91 -12.05 -28.85
N THR A 433 10.25 -10.77 -28.94
CA THR A 433 11.30 -10.29 -29.84
C THR A 433 12.67 -10.78 -29.38
N ALA A 434 12.95 -10.76 -28.07
CA ALA A 434 14.18 -11.32 -27.52
C ALA A 434 14.28 -12.84 -27.76
N GLN A 435 13.17 -13.56 -27.57
CA GLN A 435 13.11 -15.00 -27.82
C GLN A 435 13.32 -15.33 -29.31
N ASN A 436 12.66 -14.62 -30.22
CA ASN A 436 12.86 -14.80 -31.66
C ASN A 436 14.31 -14.51 -32.08
N THR A 437 14.93 -13.48 -31.50
CA THR A 437 16.34 -13.14 -31.79
C THR A 437 17.28 -14.25 -31.33
N TYR A 438 17.01 -14.84 -30.15
CA TYR A 438 17.76 -15.99 -29.65
C TYR A 438 17.62 -17.20 -30.57
N LEU A 439 16.39 -17.60 -30.93
CA LEU A 439 16.15 -18.73 -31.83
C LEU A 439 16.81 -18.52 -33.20
N HIS A 440 16.75 -17.32 -33.75
CA HIS A 440 17.40 -17.00 -35.03
C HIS A 440 18.92 -17.20 -34.95
N LYS A 441 19.55 -16.75 -33.86
CA LYS A 441 20.99 -16.94 -33.65
C LYS A 441 21.35 -18.42 -33.56
N GLU A 442 20.60 -19.19 -32.79
CA GLU A 442 20.81 -20.64 -32.64
C GLU A 442 20.64 -21.39 -33.98
N LEU A 443 19.63 -21.01 -34.78
CA LEU A 443 19.40 -21.59 -36.09
C LEU A 443 20.54 -21.29 -37.08
N LEU A 444 21.08 -20.06 -37.06
CA LEU A 444 22.25 -19.67 -37.84
C LEU A 444 23.49 -20.48 -37.44
N GLU A 445 23.78 -20.59 -36.14
CA GLU A 445 24.90 -21.39 -35.65
C GLU A 445 24.78 -22.87 -36.05
N ASN A 446 23.58 -23.44 -35.96
CA ASN A 446 23.33 -24.81 -36.40
C ASN A 446 23.47 -24.97 -37.92
N TYR A 447 23.00 -23.99 -38.70
CA TYR A 447 23.18 -23.99 -40.16
C TYR A 447 24.66 -23.92 -40.55
N GLU A 448 25.45 -23.06 -39.90
CA GLU A 448 26.90 -22.96 -40.14
C GLU A 448 27.64 -24.24 -39.77
N LYS A 449 27.30 -24.85 -38.62
CA LYS A 449 27.85 -26.15 -38.21
C LYS A 449 27.55 -27.23 -39.24
N ASN A 450 26.29 -27.37 -39.65
CA ASN A 450 25.88 -28.35 -40.67
C ASN A 450 26.55 -28.09 -42.02
N ARG A 451 26.66 -26.82 -42.45
CA ARG A 451 27.35 -26.45 -43.68
C ARG A 451 28.83 -26.83 -43.64
N THR A 452 29.48 -26.59 -42.51
CA THR A 452 30.91 -26.91 -42.30
C THR A 452 31.12 -28.42 -42.30
N GLN A 453 30.26 -29.16 -41.61
CA GLN A 453 30.29 -30.61 -41.58
C GLN A 453 30.10 -31.21 -42.98
N SER A 454 29.09 -30.77 -43.72
CA SER A 454 28.84 -31.21 -45.11
C SER A 454 30.03 -30.90 -46.03
N ARG A 455 30.63 -29.71 -45.90
CA ARG A 455 31.81 -29.33 -46.67
C ARG A 455 33.00 -30.24 -46.35
N ASN A 456 33.23 -30.57 -45.08
CA ASN A 456 34.31 -31.47 -44.68
C ASN A 456 34.11 -32.89 -45.25
N VAL A 457 32.87 -33.40 -45.25
CA VAL A 457 32.56 -34.72 -45.85
C VAL A 457 32.85 -34.72 -47.35
N ILE A 458 32.41 -33.69 -48.09
CA ILE A 458 32.68 -33.57 -49.53
C ILE A 458 34.19 -33.48 -49.79
N LEU A 459 34.92 -32.70 -48.99
CA LEU A 459 36.36 -32.56 -49.13
C LEU A 459 37.08 -33.91 -48.95
N GLN A 460 36.70 -34.69 -47.93
CA GLN A 460 37.25 -36.02 -47.68
C GLN A 460 36.98 -36.99 -48.84
N GLN A 461 35.77 -36.96 -49.41
CA GLN A 461 35.43 -37.78 -50.58
C GLN A 461 36.23 -37.38 -51.81
N ALA A 462 36.38 -36.07 -52.06
CA ALA A 462 37.16 -35.55 -53.18
C ALA A 462 38.64 -35.91 -53.06
N THR A 463 39.22 -35.81 -51.86
CA THR A 463 40.62 -36.23 -51.62
C THR A 463 40.81 -37.73 -51.84
N PHE A 464 39.87 -38.56 -51.35
CA PHE A 464 39.92 -40.00 -51.55
C PHE A 464 39.84 -40.38 -53.03
N LEU A 465 38.94 -39.75 -53.78
CA LEU A 465 38.79 -39.98 -55.23
C LEU A 465 40.06 -39.55 -55.97
N ALA A 466 40.63 -38.39 -55.64
CA ALA A 466 41.86 -37.90 -56.26
C ALA A 466 43.05 -38.83 -56.00
N GLU A 467 43.19 -39.37 -54.79
CA GLU A 467 44.21 -40.39 -54.50
C GLU A 467 43.99 -41.68 -55.28
N THR A 468 42.74 -42.11 -55.43
CA THR A 468 42.38 -43.31 -56.21
C THR A 468 42.73 -43.13 -57.67
N CYS A 469 42.33 -42.00 -58.28
CA CYS A 469 42.69 -41.69 -59.67
C CYS A 469 44.20 -41.60 -59.89
N ARG A 470 44.96 -41.06 -58.93
CA ARG A 470 46.43 -41.04 -59.03
C ARG A 470 47.02 -42.45 -59.04
N LYS A 471 46.53 -43.35 -58.17
CA LYS A 471 46.98 -44.74 -58.15
C LYS A 471 46.65 -45.47 -59.44
N GLU A 472 45.44 -45.27 -59.97
CA GLU A 472 45.06 -45.84 -61.27
C GLU A 472 45.89 -45.28 -62.42
N SER A 473 46.14 -43.97 -62.45
CA SER A 473 47.01 -43.34 -63.46
C SER A 473 48.42 -43.91 -63.43
N GLN A 474 49.00 -44.08 -62.23
CA GLN A 474 50.31 -44.73 -62.07
C GLN A 474 50.29 -46.18 -62.57
N SER A 475 49.23 -46.94 -62.26
CA SER A 475 49.08 -48.31 -62.76
C SER A 475 48.96 -48.37 -64.28
N ILE A 476 48.27 -47.40 -64.91
CA ILE A 476 48.18 -47.31 -66.37
C ILE A 476 49.53 -46.95 -66.99
N GLU A 477 50.26 -46.01 -66.41
CA GLU A 477 51.62 -45.66 -66.85
C GLU A 477 52.55 -46.86 -66.79
N GLU A 478 52.51 -47.63 -65.70
CA GLU A 478 53.25 -48.90 -65.57
C GLU A 478 52.84 -49.89 -66.68
N MET A 479 51.54 -50.08 -66.94
CA MET A 479 51.08 -50.96 -68.02
C MET A 479 51.55 -50.51 -69.41
N LEU A 480 51.62 -49.19 -69.65
CA LEU A 480 52.10 -48.62 -70.92
C LEU A 480 53.61 -48.77 -71.10
N GLU A 481 54.41 -48.73 -70.03
CA GLU A 481 55.86 -49.02 -70.12
C GLU A 481 56.15 -50.44 -70.62
N PHE A 482 55.27 -51.40 -70.31
CA PHE A 482 55.36 -52.77 -70.82
C PHE A 482 54.58 -53.00 -72.13
N PHE A 483 53.98 -51.96 -72.71
CA PHE A 483 53.22 -52.05 -73.96
C PHE A 483 54.16 -51.94 -75.17
N ASP A 484 54.24 -53.02 -75.95
CA ASP A 484 55.05 -53.09 -77.18
C ASP A 484 54.15 -52.94 -78.42
N PRO A 485 54.11 -51.75 -79.07
CA PRO A 485 53.25 -51.50 -80.22
C PRO A 485 53.66 -52.30 -81.46
N ALA A 486 54.89 -52.82 -81.52
CA ALA A 486 55.35 -53.62 -82.66
C ALA A 486 54.69 -55.01 -82.69
N LYS A 487 54.19 -55.52 -81.56
CA LYS A 487 53.40 -56.76 -81.52
C LYS A 487 51.98 -56.64 -82.06
N VAL A 488 51.50 -55.41 -82.29
CA VAL A 488 50.11 -55.16 -82.72
C VAL A 488 49.98 -55.06 -84.24
N LEU A 489 51.07 -54.73 -84.96
CA LEU A 489 51.04 -54.52 -86.41
C LEU A 489 51.25 -55.77 -87.28
N ASP A 490 51.42 -56.95 -86.66
CA ASP A 490 51.42 -58.22 -87.39
C ASP A 490 50.28 -59.12 -86.88
N LYS A 491 49.10 -58.94 -87.50
CA LYS A 491 48.09 -59.99 -87.72
C LYS A 491 46.90 -59.45 -88.51
N SER A 492 46.85 -59.86 -89.76
CA SER A 492 45.62 -60.13 -90.48
C SER A 492 44.83 -61.21 -89.73
N THR A 493 43.84 -60.83 -88.93
CA THR A 493 42.66 -61.67 -88.61
C THR A 493 41.61 -60.86 -87.84
N PRO A 494 40.31 -61.14 -88.07
CA PRO A 494 39.19 -60.27 -87.71
C PRO A 494 38.79 -60.41 -86.24
N VAL A 495 38.39 -59.29 -85.63
CA VAL A 495 37.82 -59.28 -84.27
C VAL A 495 36.32 -59.65 -84.35
N PRO A 496 35.86 -60.66 -83.58
CA PRO A 496 34.47 -61.10 -83.55
C PRO A 496 33.54 -60.12 -82.80
N PRO A 497 32.22 -60.19 -83.03
CA PRO A 497 31.27 -59.22 -82.49
C PRO A 497 31.08 -59.35 -80.98
N ALA A 498 30.83 -58.19 -80.37
CA ALA A 498 30.66 -57.99 -78.94
C ALA A 498 29.49 -58.80 -78.35
N PRO A 499 29.66 -59.41 -77.16
CA PRO A 499 28.55 -59.84 -76.35
C PRO A 499 28.02 -58.70 -75.48
N THR A 500 26.69 -58.70 -75.41
CA THR A 500 25.71 -57.84 -74.73
C THR A 500 25.86 -57.68 -73.23
#